data_AF-A0A3R6QBR7-F1
#
_entry.id   AF-A0A3R6QBR7-F1
#
_cell.length_a   1.000
_cell.length_b   1.000
_cell.length_c   1.000
_cell.angle_alpha   90.00
_cell.angle_beta   90.00
_cell.angle_gamma   90.00
#
_symmetry.space_group_name_H-M   'P 1'
#
loop_
_entity.id
_entity.type
_entity.pdbx_description
1 polymer ?
#
loop_
_entity_poly.entity_id
_entity_poly.type
_entity_poly.pdbx_seq_one_letter_code
_entity_poly.pdbx_strand_id
1 'polypeptide(L)'
;MVQNYTVWVEKKAYPVVVSDERKALLAAKAAGRAFVGLIHLEEYGGGSQKEERTEKSQTSELLRTENQPVEKAAEGKTANDIWDAEYLATPDAICPEYLERIVRRHIGLPWIITETDRLLIREFTMEDIAGMPEEPDVWFTQEEREADQVFYDAEKLKAYIKGQYRFCEYGIWALVRKTDGRIIGKAGLSNAKERETVRANGSDEELELGYHVFHPYRRQGYAEEACRAILDYAKNELDCPVCACVAGENTASVRLLRKLKVKYVTVCNM
;
A
#
# COMPACT_ATOMS: atom_id res chain seq x y z
N MET A 1 -0.91 17.83 20.96
CA MET A 1 0.14 17.07 21.67
C MET A 1 1.29 16.85 20.72
N VAL A 2 2.51 17.23 21.12
CA VAL A 2 3.73 16.98 20.33
C VAL A 2 4.57 15.93 21.04
N GLN A 3 4.88 14.83 20.35
CA GLN A 3 5.76 13.77 20.84
C GLN A 3 7.00 13.68 19.94
N ASN A 4 8.16 13.48 20.55
CA ASN A 4 9.43 13.33 19.82
C ASN A 4 9.99 11.94 20.10
N TYR A 5 10.25 11.21 19.03
CA TYR A 5 10.85 9.88 19.06
C TYR A 5 12.25 9.93 18.47
N THR A 6 13.11 9.03 18.94
CA THR A 6 14.40 8.75 18.29
C THR A 6 14.36 7.33 17.77
N VAL A 7 14.40 7.20 16.45
CA VAL A 7 14.35 5.93 15.74
C VAL A 7 15.75 5.61 15.21
N TRP A 8 16.19 4.36 15.39
CA TRP A 8 17.51 3.92 14.98
C TRP A 8 17.40 3.07 13.71
N VAL A 9 17.97 3.54 12.60
CA VAL A 9 18.04 2.81 11.33
C VAL A 9 19.51 2.70 10.93
N GLU A 10 19.99 1.48 10.66
CA GLU A 10 21.38 1.22 10.26
C GLU A 10 22.43 1.91 11.17
N LYS A 11 22.18 1.88 12.50
CA LYS A 11 23.02 2.51 13.55
C LYS A 11 23.06 4.04 13.53
N LYS A 12 22.20 4.70 12.77
CA LYS A 12 22.01 6.16 12.77
C LYS A 12 20.69 6.50 13.45
N ALA A 13 20.71 7.56 14.27
CA ALA A 13 19.53 8.05 14.97
C ALA A 13 18.81 9.12 14.13
N TYR A 14 17.49 8.98 14.02
CA TYR A 14 16.62 9.89 13.28
C TYR A 14 15.51 10.40 14.21
N PRO A 15 15.36 11.73 14.34
CA PRO A 15 14.26 12.30 15.11
C PRO A 15 12.95 12.22 14.32
N VAL A 16 11.89 11.74 14.96
CA VAL A 16 10.53 11.68 14.40
C VAL A 16 9.58 12.50 15.26
N VAL A 17 8.80 13.36 14.62
CA VAL A 17 7.77 14.17 15.28
C VAL A 17 6.40 13.55 15.05
N VAL A 18 5.70 13.20 16.12
CA VAL A 18 4.32 12.68 16.06
C VAL A 18 3.41 13.70 16.74
N SER A 19 2.41 14.20 16.03
CA SER A 19 1.58 15.30 16.56
C SER A 19 0.24 15.45 15.85
N ASP A 20 -0.80 15.88 16.56
CA ASP A 20 -2.06 16.39 16.00
C ASP A 20 -2.02 17.92 15.75
N GLU A 21 -0.89 18.58 16.06
CA GLU A 21 -0.70 20.02 15.90
C GLU A 21 -0.03 20.35 14.56
N ARG A 22 -0.78 20.95 13.63
CA ARG A 22 -0.29 21.36 12.31
C ARG A 22 1.00 22.18 12.36
N LYS A 23 1.13 23.11 13.30
CA LYS A 23 2.33 23.95 13.47
C LYS A 23 3.59 23.11 13.75
N ALA A 24 3.46 22.05 14.55
CA ALA A 24 4.57 21.16 14.86
C ALA A 24 4.98 20.32 13.64
N LEU A 25 4.00 19.83 12.88
CA LEU A 25 4.25 19.05 11.65
C LEU A 25 4.93 19.91 10.57
N LEU A 26 4.47 21.15 10.37
CA LEU A 26 5.10 22.09 9.44
C LEU A 26 6.54 22.45 9.85
N ALA A 27 6.79 22.60 11.15
CA ALA A 27 8.16 22.84 11.66
C ALA A 27 9.06 21.61 11.44
N ALA A 28 8.55 20.40 11.64
CA ALA A 28 9.28 19.17 11.37
C ALA A 28 9.63 19.04 9.87
N LYS A 29 8.66 19.31 9.00
CA LYS A 29 8.83 19.34 7.54
C LYS A 29 9.90 20.35 7.12
N ALA A 30 9.83 21.59 7.62
CA ALA A 30 10.82 22.63 7.33
C ALA A 30 12.24 22.25 7.81
N ALA A 31 12.33 21.46 8.89
CA ALA A 31 13.59 20.93 9.40
C ALA A 31 14.05 19.63 8.72
N GLY A 32 13.32 19.13 7.72
CA GLY A 32 13.64 17.88 7.01
C GLY A 32 13.53 16.61 7.87
N ARG A 33 12.82 16.68 8.99
CA ARG A 33 12.60 15.53 9.90
C ARG A 33 11.46 14.67 9.38
N ALA A 34 11.45 13.38 9.71
CA ALA A 34 10.27 12.54 9.52
C ALA A 34 9.17 12.97 10.51
N PHE A 35 7.92 12.92 10.07
CA PHE A 35 6.79 13.31 10.90
C PHE A 35 5.51 12.53 10.56
N VAL A 36 4.66 12.35 11.58
CA VAL A 36 3.38 11.64 11.50
C VAL A 36 2.30 12.50 12.14
N GLY A 37 1.19 12.71 11.42
CA GLY A 37 0.00 13.35 11.95
C GLY A 37 -0.83 12.37 12.77
N LEU A 38 -1.26 12.76 13.97
CA LEU A 38 -2.18 11.96 14.77
C LEU A 38 -3.62 12.27 14.38
N ILE A 39 -4.39 11.21 14.09
CA ILE A 39 -5.84 11.29 13.87
C ILE A 39 -6.57 10.57 14.99
N HIS A 40 -7.63 11.18 15.50
CA HIS A 40 -8.52 10.57 16.48
C HIS A 40 -9.83 10.27 15.76
N LEU A 41 -10.09 8.99 15.52
CA LEU A 41 -11.38 8.55 14.98
C LEU A 41 -12.37 8.56 16.14
N GLU A 42 -13.31 9.51 16.16
CA GLU A 42 -14.45 9.44 17.06
C GLU A 42 -15.37 8.30 16.58
N GLU A 43 -15.80 7.43 17.50
CA GLU A 43 -16.82 6.42 17.22
C GLU A 43 -18.10 7.14 16.80
N TYR A 44 -18.38 7.20 15.50
CA TYR A 44 -19.69 7.58 15.01
C TYR A 44 -20.69 6.51 15.45
N GLY A 45 -21.31 6.74 16.61
CA GLY A 45 -22.47 5.99 17.07
C GLY A 45 -23.51 5.94 15.97
N GLY A 46 -23.93 4.73 15.60
CA GLY A 46 -24.89 4.48 14.54
C GLY A 46 -26.21 5.24 14.74
N GLY A 47 -26.40 6.28 13.95
CA GLY A 47 -27.68 6.93 13.72
C GLY A 47 -28.15 6.59 12.31
N SER A 48 -29.03 5.60 12.17
CA SER A 48 -29.73 5.31 10.91
C SER A 48 -30.55 6.52 10.48
N GLN A 49 -30.01 7.36 9.59
CA GLN A 49 -30.85 8.25 8.79
C GLN A 49 -31.34 7.47 7.59
N LYS A 50 -32.60 7.02 7.66
CA LYS A 50 -33.37 6.62 6.49
C LYS A 50 -33.44 7.83 5.55
N GLU A 51 -32.77 7.76 4.40
CA GLU A 51 -33.03 8.67 3.30
C GLU A 51 -34.45 8.40 2.77
N GLU A 52 -35.38 9.27 3.14
CA GLU A 52 -36.69 9.35 2.52
C GLU A 52 -36.55 10.18 1.24
N ARG A 53 -36.77 9.50 0.12
CA ARG A 53 -36.72 10.02 -1.25
C ARG A 53 -37.92 10.91 -1.50
N THR A 54 -37.71 12.21 -1.74
CA THR A 54 -38.75 13.07 -2.34
C THR A 54 -38.15 14.02 -3.37
N GLU A 55 -38.53 13.77 -4.62
CA GLU A 55 -38.33 14.67 -5.76
C GLU A 55 -39.12 15.98 -5.55
N LYS A 56 -38.50 17.13 -5.87
CA LYS A 56 -38.99 18.10 -6.89
C LYS A 56 -38.21 19.43 -6.86
N SER A 57 -37.56 19.70 -8.00
CA SER A 57 -37.76 20.86 -8.88
C SER A 57 -37.87 22.29 -8.29
N GLN A 58 -36.86 23.10 -8.68
CA GLN A 58 -36.92 24.46 -9.22
C GLN A 58 -37.20 25.69 -8.30
N THR A 59 -36.20 26.58 -8.32
CA THR A 59 -36.25 28.08 -8.40
C THR A 59 -37.02 28.88 -7.35
N SER A 60 -36.32 29.74 -6.58
CA SER A 60 -36.23 31.20 -6.82
C SER A 60 -35.82 31.98 -5.55
N GLU A 61 -34.78 32.80 -5.70
CA GLU A 61 -34.59 34.19 -5.21
C GLU A 61 -34.95 34.66 -3.77
N LEU A 62 -33.92 35.29 -3.16
CA LEU A 62 -33.90 36.56 -2.42
C LEU A 62 -34.68 36.70 -1.10
N LEU A 63 -33.95 36.93 0.02
CA LEU A 63 -33.99 38.18 0.81
C LEU A 63 -33.11 38.09 2.10
N ARG A 64 -32.38 39.18 2.36
CA ARG A 64 -31.57 39.47 3.55
C ARG A 64 -32.44 39.66 4.80
N THR A 65 -31.91 39.36 5.99
CA THR A 65 -31.94 40.24 7.18
C THR A 65 -30.96 39.76 8.27
N GLU A 66 -30.53 40.70 9.10
CA GLU A 66 -29.33 40.73 9.95
C GLU A 66 -29.52 40.21 11.40
N ASN A 67 -28.37 40.01 12.08
CA ASN A 67 -28.06 40.11 13.52
C ASN A 67 -28.18 38.90 14.48
N GLN A 68 -27.00 38.27 14.73
CA GLN A 68 -26.28 37.99 16.01
C GLN A 68 -27.01 37.49 17.28
N PRO A 69 -26.29 36.88 18.25
CA PRO A 69 -25.27 35.82 18.18
C PRO A 69 -25.65 34.66 19.14
N VAL A 70 -25.18 33.43 18.88
CA VAL A 70 -25.19 32.38 19.92
C VAL A 70 -23.76 31.91 20.14
N GLU A 71 -23.35 32.03 21.39
CA GLU A 71 -22.03 31.72 21.91
C GLU A 71 -21.66 30.24 21.76
N LYS A 72 -20.35 30.05 21.51
CA LYS A 72 -19.51 28.85 21.62
C LYS A 72 -20.09 27.64 22.35
N ALA A 73 -19.99 26.48 21.70
CA ALA A 73 -19.37 25.30 22.32
C ALA A 73 -18.94 24.29 21.25
N ALA A 74 -17.73 23.73 21.45
CA ALA A 74 -17.08 22.64 20.71
C ALA A 74 -16.63 22.93 19.27
N GLU A 75 -15.46 23.55 19.14
CA GLU A 75 -14.60 23.33 17.97
C GLU A 75 -14.13 21.86 18.00
N GLY A 76 -14.96 20.96 17.49
CA GLY A 76 -14.48 19.67 17.01
C GLY A 76 -13.49 19.95 15.89
N LYS A 77 -12.20 19.64 16.10
CA LYS A 77 -11.19 19.69 15.05
C LYS A 77 -11.64 18.76 13.93
N THR A 78 -12.24 19.31 12.88
CA THR A 78 -12.63 18.50 11.72
C THR A 78 -11.36 17.96 11.05
N ALA A 79 -11.50 16.83 10.35
CA ALA A 79 -10.43 16.17 9.58
C ALA A 79 -9.72 17.09 8.55
N ASN A 80 -10.17 18.33 8.39
CA ASN A 80 -9.66 19.30 7.44
C ASN A 80 -8.35 20.03 7.84
N ASP A 81 -7.78 19.78 9.02
CA ASP A 81 -6.67 20.58 9.56
C ASP A 81 -5.27 19.91 9.54
N ILE A 82 -5.17 18.65 9.09
CA ILE A 82 -3.93 17.83 9.17
C ILE A 82 -3.33 17.49 7.77
N TRP A 83 -3.85 18.06 6.68
CA TRP A 83 -3.50 17.67 5.29
C TRP A 83 -2.05 17.84 4.84
N ASP A 84 -1.18 18.49 5.62
CA ASP A 84 0.25 18.60 5.31
C ASP A 84 1.06 17.40 5.82
N ALA A 85 0.44 16.53 6.62
CA ALA A 85 1.03 15.33 7.17
C ALA A 85 1.30 14.30 6.08
N GLU A 86 2.55 13.86 6.04
CA GLU A 86 3.04 12.92 5.06
C GLU A 86 2.62 11.47 5.40
N TYR A 87 2.26 11.22 6.66
CA TYR A 87 1.66 10.00 7.20
C TYR A 87 0.63 10.38 8.25
N LEU A 88 -0.47 9.63 8.32
CA LEU A 88 -1.50 9.75 9.36
C LEU A 88 -1.59 8.43 10.10
N ALA A 89 -1.75 8.50 11.42
CA ALA A 89 -1.92 7.33 12.27
C ALA A 89 -2.82 7.63 13.46
N THR A 90 -3.56 6.63 13.93
CA THR A 90 -4.20 6.69 15.23
C THR A 90 -3.15 6.50 16.33
N PRO A 91 -3.37 7.00 17.56
CA PRO A 91 -2.39 6.87 18.65
C PRO A 91 -1.98 5.43 18.96
N ASP A 92 -2.89 4.47 18.81
CA ASP A 92 -2.68 3.03 19.03
C ASP A 92 -1.84 2.37 17.94
N ALA A 93 -1.79 2.95 16.73
CA ALA A 93 -0.94 2.46 15.64
C ALA A 93 0.54 2.91 15.78
N ILE A 94 0.84 3.82 16.71
CA ILE A 94 2.22 4.29 16.93
C ILE A 94 3.01 3.25 17.73
N CYS A 95 3.83 2.48 17.02
CA CYS A 95 4.79 1.55 17.60
C CYS A 95 6.21 1.76 17.02
N PRO A 96 7.27 1.21 17.64
CA PRO A 96 8.64 1.30 17.13
C PRO A 96 8.78 0.87 15.66
N GLU A 97 8.11 -0.22 15.28
CA GLU A 97 8.15 -0.79 13.92
C GLU A 97 7.53 0.16 12.90
N TYR A 98 6.36 0.74 13.22
CA TYR A 98 5.70 1.75 12.40
C TYR A 98 6.62 2.97 12.18
N LEU A 99 7.21 3.48 13.26
CA LEU A 99 8.11 4.65 13.18
C LEU A 99 9.39 4.32 12.39
N GLU A 100 9.95 3.12 12.53
CA GLU A 100 11.09 2.67 11.72
C GLU A 100 10.74 2.65 10.23
N ARG A 101 9.57 2.11 9.88
CA ARG A 101 9.08 2.08 8.50
C ARG A 101 8.95 3.50 7.92
N ILE A 102 8.39 4.43 8.69
CA ILE A 102 8.28 5.84 8.28
C ILE A 102 9.66 6.46 8.04
N VAL A 103 10.61 6.24 8.95
CA VAL A 103 11.97 6.78 8.84
C VAL A 103 12.69 6.20 7.63
N ARG A 104 12.63 4.89 7.41
CA ARG A 104 13.25 4.23 6.24
C ARG A 104 12.76 4.87 4.94
N ARG A 105 11.45 4.98 4.77
CA ARG A 105 10.85 5.62 3.58
C ARG A 105 11.23 7.09 3.45
N HIS A 106 11.28 7.84 4.56
CA HIS A 106 11.69 9.25 4.58
C HIS A 106 13.13 9.45 4.08
N ILE A 107 14.04 8.53 4.39
CA ILE A 107 15.45 8.58 3.97
C ILE A 107 15.74 7.80 2.68
N GLY A 108 14.70 7.27 2.02
CA GLY A 108 14.82 6.55 0.75
C GLY A 108 15.30 5.10 0.88
N LEU A 109 15.28 4.52 2.08
CA LEU A 109 15.52 3.08 2.28
C LEU A 109 14.21 2.29 2.13
N PRO A 110 14.25 1.08 1.56
CA PRO A 110 13.06 0.24 1.43
C PRO A 110 12.65 -0.33 2.79
N TRP A 111 11.35 -0.57 2.95
CA TRP A 111 10.85 -1.46 4.01
C TRP A 111 11.13 -2.92 3.66
N ILE A 112 11.56 -3.69 4.65
CA ILE A 112 11.70 -5.14 4.56
C ILE A 112 10.37 -5.74 4.98
N ILE A 113 9.70 -6.42 4.05
CA ILE A 113 8.40 -7.03 4.30
C ILE A 113 8.58 -8.28 5.12
N THR A 114 9.49 -9.15 4.68
CA THR A 114 9.82 -10.39 5.36
C THR A 114 11.09 -11.00 4.78
N GLU A 115 11.64 -11.96 5.52
CA GLU A 115 12.77 -12.77 5.13
C GLU A 115 12.40 -14.25 5.16
N THR A 116 12.88 -14.98 4.17
CA THR A 116 12.79 -16.44 4.12
C THR A 116 14.19 -17.04 4.19
N ASP A 117 14.31 -18.36 4.08
CA ASP A 117 15.61 -19.03 4.05
C ASP A 117 16.53 -18.49 2.94
N ARG A 118 15.97 -18.19 1.76
CA ARG A 118 16.74 -17.81 0.57
C ARG A 118 16.47 -16.41 0.06
N LEU A 119 15.39 -15.76 0.47
CA LEU A 119 14.93 -14.49 -0.07
C LEU A 119 14.81 -13.40 0.99
N LEU A 120 15.17 -12.19 0.59
CA LEU A 120 14.77 -10.95 1.21
C LEU A 120 13.64 -10.38 0.35
N ILE A 121 12.45 -10.21 0.93
CA ILE A 121 11.29 -9.60 0.26
C ILE A 121 11.18 -8.17 0.78
N ARG A 122 11.38 -7.19 -0.10
CA ARG A 122 11.42 -5.77 0.27
C ARG A 122 10.80 -4.89 -0.80
N GLU A 123 10.43 -3.69 -0.41
CA GLU A 123 10.07 -2.63 -1.35
C GLU A 123 11.15 -2.43 -2.41
N PHE A 124 10.73 -2.10 -3.63
CA PHE A 124 11.64 -1.70 -4.68
C PHE A 124 12.37 -0.40 -4.33
N THR A 125 13.60 -0.27 -4.80
CA THR A 125 14.36 0.98 -4.81
C THR A 125 14.62 1.42 -6.24
N MET A 126 15.10 2.64 -6.44
CA MET A 126 15.40 3.14 -7.78
C MET A 126 16.57 2.40 -8.45
N GLU A 127 17.51 1.90 -7.65
CA GLU A 127 18.68 1.14 -8.09
C GLU A 127 18.30 -0.22 -8.69
N ASP A 128 17.14 -0.77 -8.29
CA ASP A 128 16.68 -2.08 -8.72
C ASP A 128 16.38 -2.15 -10.22
N ILE A 129 16.02 -1.02 -10.86
CA ILE A 129 15.72 -0.97 -12.30
C ILE A 129 16.87 -1.53 -13.12
N ALA A 130 18.11 -1.24 -12.74
CA ALA A 130 19.30 -1.72 -13.45
C ALA A 130 19.46 -3.25 -13.39
N GLY A 131 18.83 -3.91 -12.42
CA GLY A 131 18.85 -5.37 -12.24
C GLY A 131 17.66 -6.09 -12.88
N MET A 132 16.71 -5.37 -13.48
CA MET A 132 15.51 -5.96 -14.08
C MET A 132 15.82 -6.57 -15.46
N PRO A 133 15.58 -7.88 -15.66
CA PRO A 133 15.83 -8.52 -16.94
C PRO A 133 14.71 -8.22 -17.93
N GLU A 134 15.03 -8.21 -19.23
CA GLU A 134 14.01 -8.26 -20.28
C GLU A 134 13.34 -9.63 -20.28
N GLU A 135 12.02 -9.63 -20.14
CA GLU A 135 11.20 -10.84 -20.21
C GLU A 135 10.35 -10.80 -21.49
N PRO A 136 10.27 -11.90 -22.27
CA PRO A 136 9.47 -12.03 -23.48
C PRO A 136 8.00 -11.64 -23.31
N ASP A 137 7.47 -10.83 -24.24
CA ASP A 137 6.05 -10.40 -24.24
C ASP A 137 5.08 -11.59 -24.26
N VAL A 138 5.45 -12.71 -24.89
CA VAL A 138 4.62 -13.92 -24.98
C VAL A 138 4.26 -14.55 -23.63
N TRP A 139 4.91 -14.13 -22.53
CA TRP A 139 4.58 -14.57 -21.17
C TRP A 139 3.55 -13.70 -20.47
N PHE A 140 3.13 -12.61 -21.09
CA PHE A 140 2.19 -11.64 -20.53
C PHE A 140 0.98 -11.50 -21.45
N THR A 141 -0.19 -11.27 -20.87
CA THR A 141 -1.27 -10.60 -21.61
C THR A 141 -0.91 -9.13 -21.87
N GLN A 142 -1.65 -8.46 -22.75
CA GLN A 142 -1.46 -7.02 -22.99
C GLN A 142 -1.61 -6.21 -21.68
N GLU A 143 -2.66 -6.48 -20.91
CA GLU A 143 -2.93 -5.83 -19.62
C GLU A 143 -1.81 -6.13 -18.59
N GLU A 144 -1.34 -7.38 -18.53
CA GLU A 144 -0.21 -7.76 -17.67
C GLU A 144 1.05 -6.98 -18.03
N ARG A 145 1.36 -6.88 -19.32
CA ARG A 145 2.56 -6.18 -19.79
C ARG A 145 2.51 -4.69 -19.50
N GLU A 146 1.36 -4.05 -19.69
CA GLU A 146 1.16 -2.64 -19.37
C GLU A 146 1.34 -2.34 -17.88
N ALA A 147 0.78 -3.20 -17.02
CA ALA A 147 0.98 -3.12 -15.56
C ALA A 147 2.45 -3.38 -15.17
N ASP A 148 3.10 -4.33 -15.83
CA ASP A 148 4.49 -4.72 -15.56
C ASP A 148 5.49 -3.60 -15.83
N GLN A 149 5.19 -2.72 -16.79
CA GLN A 149 6.06 -1.63 -17.23
C GLN A 149 6.37 -0.62 -16.12
N VAL A 150 5.58 -0.58 -15.05
CA VAL A 150 5.86 0.24 -13.85
C VAL A 150 7.25 -0.06 -13.28
N PHE A 151 7.71 -1.31 -13.36
CA PHE A 151 8.99 -1.74 -12.78
C PHE A 151 10.19 -1.61 -13.73
N TYR A 152 9.97 -1.15 -14.96
CA TYR A 152 11.00 -0.96 -15.99
C TYR A 152 11.18 0.50 -16.39
N ASP A 153 10.29 1.38 -15.92
CA ASP A 153 10.33 2.81 -16.18
C ASP A 153 10.67 3.58 -14.89
N ALA A 154 11.69 4.43 -14.95
CA ALA A 154 12.20 5.13 -13.79
C ALA A 154 11.20 6.14 -13.19
N GLU A 155 10.40 6.79 -14.01
CA GLU A 155 9.42 7.75 -13.52
C GLU A 155 8.22 7.03 -12.90
N LYS A 156 7.76 5.94 -13.54
CA LYS A 156 6.67 5.11 -13.01
C LYS A 156 7.07 4.41 -11.72
N LEU A 157 8.27 3.84 -11.63
CA LEU A 157 8.72 3.18 -10.40
C LEU A 157 8.84 4.20 -9.26
N LYS A 158 9.38 5.39 -9.53
CA LYS A 158 9.48 6.46 -8.54
C LYS A 158 8.09 6.88 -8.04
N ALA A 159 7.10 6.98 -8.93
CA ALA A 159 5.73 7.27 -8.55
C ALA A 159 5.12 6.11 -7.73
N TYR A 160 5.37 4.87 -8.12
CA TYR A 160 4.91 3.67 -7.42
C TYR A 160 5.45 3.61 -5.98
N ILE A 161 6.77 3.76 -5.79
CA ILE A 161 7.41 3.75 -4.47
C ILE A 161 6.81 4.85 -3.57
N LYS A 162 6.59 6.05 -4.12
CA LYS A 162 6.07 7.19 -3.35
C LYS A 162 4.57 7.10 -3.05
N GLY A 163 3.80 6.49 -3.94
CA GLY A 163 2.35 6.37 -3.81
C GLY A 163 1.94 5.08 -3.12
N GLN A 164 2.14 3.95 -3.81
CA GLN A 164 1.62 2.64 -3.41
C GLN A 164 2.08 2.23 -2.02
N TYR A 165 3.40 2.12 -1.79
CA TYR A 165 3.91 1.62 -0.52
C TYR A 165 3.57 2.55 0.64
N ARG A 166 3.65 3.86 0.39
CA ARG A 166 3.38 4.90 1.38
C ARG A 166 1.94 4.86 1.87
N PHE A 167 1.00 4.69 0.95
CA PHE A 167 -0.44 4.79 1.24
C PHE A 167 -1.06 3.44 1.62
N CYS A 168 -0.72 2.37 0.90
CA CYS A 168 -1.35 1.07 1.08
C CYS A 168 -0.60 0.17 2.05
N GLU A 169 0.69 0.42 2.31
CA GLU A 169 1.58 -0.47 3.07
C GLU A 169 1.79 -1.88 2.47
N TYR A 170 1.16 -2.15 1.32
CA TYR A 170 1.38 -3.29 0.46
C TYR A 170 1.56 -2.87 -0.99
N GLY A 171 2.10 -3.78 -1.79
CA GLY A 171 2.33 -3.60 -3.21
C GLY A 171 3.05 -4.82 -3.76
N ILE A 172 3.57 -4.71 -4.98
CA ILE A 172 4.49 -5.65 -5.57
C ILE A 172 5.89 -5.33 -5.07
N TRP A 173 6.59 -6.32 -4.54
CA TRP A 173 7.90 -6.18 -3.90
C TRP A 173 8.98 -6.90 -4.70
N ALA A 174 10.23 -6.51 -4.48
CA ALA A 174 11.40 -7.17 -5.06
C ALA A 174 11.70 -8.47 -4.30
N LEU A 175 11.92 -9.55 -5.05
CA LEU A 175 12.42 -10.82 -4.51
C LEU A 175 13.93 -10.86 -4.67
N VAL A 176 14.66 -10.55 -3.60
CA VAL A 176 16.12 -10.47 -3.60
C VAL A 176 16.71 -11.76 -3.05
N ARG A 177 17.52 -12.46 -3.85
CA ARG A 177 18.20 -13.66 -3.40
C ARG A 177 19.35 -13.32 -2.46
N LYS A 178 19.33 -13.90 -1.26
CA LYS A 178 20.28 -13.59 -0.18
C LYS A 178 21.74 -13.92 -0.53
N THR A 179 21.98 -14.96 -1.33
CA THR A 179 23.34 -15.46 -1.61
C THR A 179 24.19 -14.48 -2.43
N ASP A 180 23.57 -13.64 -3.26
CA ASP A 180 24.27 -12.75 -4.18
C ASP A 180 23.60 -11.39 -4.40
N GLY A 181 22.52 -11.08 -3.66
CA GLY A 181 21.84 -9.80 -3.71
C GLY A 181 21.08 -9.54 -5.02
N ARG A 182 20.92 -10.53 -5.90
CA ARG A 182 20.24 -10.35 -7.18
C ARG A 182 18.73 -10.34 -7.01
N ILE A 183 18.05 -9.49 -7.76
CA ILE A 183 16.60 -9.56 -7.93
C ILE A 183 16.30 -10.75 -8.85
N ILE A 184 15.53 -11.70 -8.33
CA ILE A 184 15.18 -12.93 -9.05
C ILE A 184 13.72 -12.98 -9.48
N GLY A 185 12.95 -11.97 -9.10
CA GLY A 185 11.56 -11.83 -9.44
C GLY A 185 10.91 -10.72 -8.63
N LYS A 186 9.60 -10.66 -8.76
CA LYS A 186 8.74 -9.74 -8.03
C LYS A 186 7.46 -10.45 -7.62
N ALA A 187 6.95 -10.14 -6.44
CA ALA A 187 5.69 -10.67 -5.97
C ALA A 187 5.09 -9.75 -4.91
N GLY A 188 3.79 -9.79 -4.74
CA GLY A 188 3.12 -9.03 -3.71
C GLY A 188 1.63 -8.94 -3.92
N LEU A 189 1.04 -7.88 -3.39
CA LEU A 189 -0.39 -7.69 -3.31
C LEU A 189 -0.80 -6.42 -4.04
N SER A 190 -1.89 -6.48 -4.78
CA SER A 190 -2.55 -5.33 -5.40
C SER A 190 -4.03 -5.32 -5.06
N ASN A 191 -4.69 -4.18 -5.24
CA ASN A 191 -6.15 -4.14 -5.06
C ASN A 191 -6.80 -5.04 -6.11
N ALA A 192 -7.58 -6.02 -5.67
CA ALA A 192 -8.25 -6.96 -6.59
C ALA A 192 -9.16 -6.24 -7.59
N LYS A 193 -9.67 -5.04 -7.25
CA LYS A 193 -10.45 -4.21 -8.16
C LYS A 193 -9.63 -3.48 -9.22
N GLU A 194 -8.31 -3.50 -9.26
CA GLU A 194 -7.60 -2.84 -10.37
C GLU A 194 -7.82 -3.59 -11.69
N ARG A 195 -8.12 -4.89 -11.63
CA ARG A 195 -8.51 -5.70 -12.79
C ARG A 195 -10.01 -5.85 -12.95
N GLU A 196 -10.53 -5.48 -14.11
CA GLU A 196 -11.95 -5.59 -14.44
C GLU A 196 -12.47 -7.04 -14.32
N THR A 197 -11.64 -8.01 -14.71
CA THR A 197 -11.97 -9.45 -14.64
C THR A 197 -12.12 -9.97 -13.21
N VAL A 198 -11.36 -9.40 -12.27
CA VAL A 198 -11.41 -9.76 -10.84
C VAL A 198 -12.56 -9.02 -10.15
N ARG A 199 -12.86 -7.76 -10.52
CA ARG A 199 -14.06 -7.04 -10.03
C ARG A 199 -15.35 -7.81 -10.23
N ALA A 200 -15.48 -8.54 -11.34
CA ALA A 200 -16.69 -9.30 -11.64
C ALA A 200 -16.93 -10.51 -10.71
N ASN A 201 -15.87 -10.99 -10.02
CA ASN A 201 -15.89 -12.27 -9.30
C ASN A 201 -15.29 -12.23 -7.87
N GLY A 202 -14.69 -11.11 -7.47
CA GLY A 202 -14.00 -10.90 -6.19
C GLY A 202 -14.84 -10.15 -5.16
N SER A 203 -14.47 -10.27 -3.88
CA SER A 203 -15.04 -9.46 -2.79
C SER A 203 -14.37 -8.08 -2.72
N ASP A 204 -15.07 -7.10 -2.15
CA ASP A 204 -14.56 -5.74 -1.88
C ASP A 204 -13.39 -5.71 -0.87
N GLU A 205 -13.20 -6.81 -0.15
CA GLU A 205 -12.26 -6.93 0.97
C GLU A 205 -11.02 -7.79 0.62
N GLU A 206 -10.90 -8.30 -0.62
CA GLU A 206 -9.80 -9.19 -1.04
C GLU A 206 -8.65 -8.43 -1.73
N LEU A 207 -7.41 -8.81 -1.43
CA LEU A 207 -6.22 -8.42 -2.19
C LEU A 207 -5.85 -9.48 -3.23
N GLU A 208 -5.36 -9.05 -4.39
CA GLU A 208 -4.87 -9.95 -5.43
C GLU A 208 -3.38 -10.23 -5.25
N LEU A 209 -3.02 -11.51 -5.18
CA LEU A 209 -1.64 -11.99 -5.21
C LEU A 209 -1.11 -12.03 -6.63
N GLY A 210 -0.14 -11.17 -6.92
CA GLY A 210 0.65 -11.19 -8.15
C GLY A 210 2.06 -11.72 -7.90
N TYR A 211 2.59 -12.53 -8.81
CA TYR A 211 3.99 -12.98 -8.74
C TYR A 211 4.57 -13.30 -10.12
N HIS A 212 5.85 -12.98 -10.28
CA HIS A 212 6.65 -13.27 -11.45
C HIS A 212 8.10 -13.56 -11.04
N VAL A 213 8.50 -14.83 -11.12
CA VAL A 213 9.91 -15.22 -10.99
C VAL A 213 10.55 -15.17 -12.37
N PHE A 214 11.66 -14.46 -12.51
CA PHE A 214 12.34 -14.29 -13.79
C PHE A 214 12.85 -15.63 -14.33
N HIS A 215 12.93 -15.74 -15.66
CA HIS A 215 13.17 -17.00 -16.35
C HIS A 215 14.33 -17.85 -15.79
N PRO A 216 15.53 -17.30 -15.51
CA PRO A 216 16.67 -18.09 -15.03
C PRO A 216 16.46 -18.72 -13.65
N TYR A 217 15.48 -18.25 -12.88
CA TYR A 217 15.25 -18.64 -11.48
C TYR A 217 13.97 -19.48 -11.29
N ARG A 218 13.23 -19.74 -12.36
CA ARG A 218 12.03 -20.59 -12.31
C ARG A 218 12.37 -22.05 -11.97
N ARG A 219 11.37 -22.79 -11.49
CA ARG A 219 11.47 -24.23 -11.14
C ARG A 219 12.48 -24.56 -10.01
N GLN A 220 12.89 -23.57 -9.23
CA GLN A 220 13.78 -23.72 -8.07
C GLN A 220 13.05 -23.52 -6.72
N GLY A 221 11.72 -23.43 -6.75
CA GLY A 221 10.87 -23.26 -5.57
C GLY A 221 10.71 -21.82 -5.06
N TYR A 222 11.36 -20.84 -5.69
CA TYR A 222 11.31 -19.44 -5.24
C TYR A 222 9.90 -18.83 -5.25
N ALA A 223 9.08 -19.14 -6.26
CA ALA A 223 7.71 -18.65 -6.33
C ALA A 223 6.88 -19.13 -5.12
N GLU A 224 7.01 -20.41 -4.77
CA GLU A 224 6.29 -20.96 -3.61
C GLU A 224 6.77 -20.36 -2.30
N GLU A 225 8.09 -20.27 -2.12
CA GLU A 225 8.67 -19.65 -0.92
C GLU A 225 8.22 -18.21 -0.74
N ALA A 226 8.31 -17.39 -1.80
CA ALA A 226 7.88 -16.00 -1.77
C ALA A 226 6.38 -15.86 -1.49
N CYS A 227 5.53 -16.60 -2.23
CA CYS A 227 4.09 -16.48 -2.06
C CYS A 227 3.62 -16.96 -0.69
N ARG A 228 4.24 -17.98 -0.08
CA ARG A 228 3.91 -18.38 1.30
C ARG A 228 4.18 -17.25 2.29
N ALA A 229 5.37 -16.65 2.21
CA ALA A 229 5.75 -15.56 3.10
C ALA A 229 4.84 -14.32 2.91
N ILE A 230 4.43 -14.04 1.67
CA ILE A 230 3.50 -12.95 1.36
C ILE A 230 2.09 -13.23 1.89
N LEU A 231 1.60 -14.47 1.79
CA LEU A 231 0.31 -14.86 2.35
C LEU A 231 0.31 -14.78 3.88
N ASP A 232 1.42 -15.16 4.52
CA ASP A 232 1.59 -15.00 5.97
C ASP A 232 1.61 -13.52 6.37
N TYR A 233 2.28 -12.66 5.60
CA TYR A 233 2.23 -11.20 5.79
C TYR A 233 0.81 -10.65 5.64
N ALA A 234 0.10 -11.01 4.57
CA ALA A 234 -1.27 -10.57 4.34
C ALA A 234 -2.21 -10.93 5.50
N LYS A 235 -2.03 -12.13 6.05
CA LYS A 235 -2.83 -12.61 7.19
C LYS A 235 -2.47 -11.90 8.50
N ASN A 236 -1.18 -11.79 8.81
CA ASN A 236 -0.75 -11.37 10.14
C ASN A 236 -0.62 -9.85 10.28
N GLU A 237 -0.28 -9.15 9.20
CA GLU A 237 -0.01 -7.71 9.21
C GLU A 237 -1.15 -6.88 8.61
N LEU A 238 -1.85 -7.42 7.61
CA LEU A 238 -2.94 -6.71 6.92
C LEU A 238 -4.34 -7.18 7.32
N ASP A 239 -4.44 -8.32 8.01
CA ASP A 239 -5.70 -9.02 8.31
C ASP A 239 -6.66 -9.09 7.11
N CYS A 240 -6.11 -9.37 5.92
CA CYS A 240 -6.84 -9.26 4.66
C CYS A 240 -6.87 -10.58 3.89
N PRO A 241 -8.05 -11.02 3.39
CA PRO A 241 -8.14 -12.20 2.56
C PRO A 241 -7.47 -11.98 1.19
N VAL A 242 -6.90 -13.05 0.64
CA VAL A 242 -6.13 -13.00 -0.61
C VAL A 242 -6.74 -13.91 -1.67
N CYS A 243 -6.88 -13.39 -2.88
CA CYS A 243 -7.24 -14.12 -4.08
C CYS A 243 -6.14 -13.97 -5.16
N ALA A 244 -6.31 -14.60 -6.32
CA ALA A 244 -5.42 -14.43 -7.46
C ALA A 244 -6.18 -14.51 -8.78
N CYS A 245 -5.68 -13.83 -9.82
CA CYS A 245 -6.12 -14.01 -11.19
C CYS A 245 -5.02 -14.72 -12.00
N VAL A 246 -5.40 -15.64 -12.88
CA VAL A 246 -4.44 -16.40 -13.67
C VAL A 246 -5.02 -16.76 -15.04
N ALA A 247 -4.23 -16.65 -16.10
CA ALA A 247 -4.61 -17.20 -17.40
C ALA A 247 -4.78 -18.72 -17.31
N GLY A 248 -5.85 -19.28 -17.87
CA GLY A 248 -6.16 -20.71 -17.79
C GLY A 248 -5.06 -21.61 -18.36
N GLU A 249 -4.34 -21.11 -19.37
CA GLU A 249 -3.22 -21.76 -20.05
C GLU A 249 -1.94 -21.76 -19.20
N ASN A 250 -1.85 -20.87 -18.20
CA ASN A 250 -0.72 -20.80 -17.28
C ASN A 250 -0.80 -21.90 -16.21
N THR A 251 -0.63 -23.15 -16.66
CA THR A 251 -0.71 -24.35 -15.84
C THR A 251 0.29 -24.37 -14.68
N ALA A 252 1.43 -23.68 -14.81
CA ALA A 252 2.42 -23.57 -13.75
C ALA A 252 1.88 -22.77 -12.56
N SER A 253 1.33 -21.57 -12.81
CA SER A 253 0.73 -20.72 -11.79
C SER A 253 -0.53 -21.36 -11.19
N VAL A 254 -1.38 -21.99 -12.02
CA VAL A 254 -2.56 -22.74 -11.54
C VAL A 254 -2.18 -23.84 -10.55
N ARG A 255 -1.13 -24.63 -10.85
CA ARG A 255 -0.64 -25.67 -9.94
C ARG A 255 -0.12 -25.09 -8.63
N LEU A 256 0.61 -23.97 -8.69
CA LEU A 256 1.12 -23.31 -7.51
C LEU A 256 0.00 -22.78 -6.63
N LEU A 257 -0.97 -22.04 -7.20
CA LEU A 257 -2.12 -21.49 -6.46
C LEU A 257 -2.93 -22.59 -5.77
N ARG A 258 -3.16 -23.73 -6.44
CA ARG A 258 -3.78 -24.93 -5.81
C ARG A 258 -2.97 -25.48 -4.65
N LYS A 259 -1.64 -25.57 -4.79
CA LYS A 259 -0.74 -26.03 -3.73
C LYS A 259 -0.75 -25.10 -2.52
N LEU A 260 -0.87 -23.80 -2.77
CA LEU A 260 -0.96 -22.76 -1.74
C LEU A 260 -2.37 -22.63 -1.13
N LYS A 261 -3.38 -23.28 -1.74
CA LYS A 261 -4.80 -23.20 -1.36
C LYS A 261 -5.35 -21.77 -1.42
N VAL A 262 -4.84 -20.96 -2.34
CA VAL A 262 -5.34 -19.61 -2.60
C VAL A 262 -6.57 -19.72 -3.49
N LYS A 263 -7.63 -18.95 -3.20
CA LYS A 263 -8.78 -18.81 -4.09
C LYS A 263 -8.33 -18.07 -5.35
N TYR A 264 -8.64 -18.59 -6.53
CA TYR A 264 -8.26 -17.91 -7.77
C TYR A 264 -9.33 -18.01 -8.84
N VAL A 265 -9.33 -17.03 -9.74
CA VAL A 265 -10.16 -16.99 -10.94
C VAL A 265 -9.30 -17.23 -12.17
N THR A 266 -9.82 -17.97 -13.14
CA THR A 266 -9.15 -18.18 -14.42
C THR A 266 -9.74 -17.27 -15.48
N VAL A 267 -8.88 -16.57 -16.21
CA VAL A 267 -9.27 -15.79 -17.39
C VAL A 267 -8.82 -16.50 -18.66
N CYS A 268 -9.63 -16.41 -19.71
CA CYS A 268 -9.23 -16.83 -21.05
C CYS A 268 -8.65 -15.62 -21.78
N ASN A 269 -7.50 -15.78 -22.43
CA ASN A 269 -7.04 -14.78 -23.38
C ASN A 269 -7.99 -14.79 -24.57
N MET A 270 -8.82 -13.74 -24.72
CA MET A 270 -9.59 -13.49 -25.95
C MET A 270 -8.70 -12.90 -27.03
#